data_AF-A0A397Q6D6-F1
#
_entry.id   AF-A0A397Q6D6-F1
#
_cell.length_a   1.000
_cell.length_b   1.000
_cell.length_c   1.000
_cell.angle_alpha   90.00
_cell.angle_beta   90.00
_cell.angle_gamma   90.00
#
_symmetry.space_group_name_H-M   'P 1'
#
loop_
_entity.id
_entity.type
_entity.pdbx_description
1 polymer ?
#
loop_
_entity_poly.entity_id
_entity_poly.type
_entity_poly.pdbx_seq_one_letter_code
_entity_poly.pdbx_strand_id
1 'polypeptide(L)'
;MTSRLEARLEDLALRDRIAREALGANGEKLKDAIAEKERGERERTGVPEAEIKGIFDWYVWDEYATGAFENVESINLRWVSGDSAKARLLEYVPDPVAPFAFTTSDGRRIKPGRFLTDGGTVPDAATLVSGIDRFGYLPAYLIHDWDYVLHHCGQLPPEVTQAAADRALLEALKTMMTGGLISESRKDFWAIKTALERFAASYWDADTPCSLEV
;
A
#
# COMPACT_ATOMS: atom_id res chain seq x y z
N MET A 1 -8.88 -21.70 11.99
CA MET A 1 -9.12 -20.24 12.05
C MET A 1 -8.21 -19.54 13.06
N THR A 2 -8.12 -19.99 14.31
CA THR A 2 -7.34 -19.31 15.38
C THR A 2 -5.86 -19.12 15.04
N SER A 3 -5.18 -20.16 14.54
CA SER A 3 -3.74 -20.09 14.20
C SER A 3 -3.40 -19.11 13.07
N ARG A 4 -4.27 -19.00 12.04
CA ARG A 4 -4.10 -18.07 10.91
C ARG A 4 -4.32 -16.62 11.34
N LEU A 5 -5.32 -16.40 12.18
CA LEU A 5 -5.60 -15.07 12.74
C LEU A 5 -4.43 -14.60 13.62
N GLU A 6 -3.91 -15.48 14.48
CA GLU A 6 -2.73 -15.21 15.32
C GLU A 6 -1.50 -14.88 14.48
N ALA A 7 -1.17 -15.71 13.48
CA ALA A 7 -0.06 -15.46 12.56
C ALA A 7 -0.18 -14.10 11.86
N ARG A 8 -1.38 -13.75 11.36
CA ARG A 8 -1.59 -12.44 10.71
C ARG A 8 -1.51 -11.27 11.70
N LEU A 9 -1.99 -11.44 12.93
CA LEU A 9 -1.86 -10.41 13.97
C LEU A 9 -0.39 -10.15 14.34
N GLU A 10 0.43 -11.20 14.41
CA GLU A 10 1.86 -11.09 14.65
C GLU A 10 2.58 -10.38 13.50
N ASP A 11 2.25 -10.75 12.27
CA ASP A 11 2.75 -10.12 11.04
C ASP A 11 2.40 -8.63 10.97
N LEU A 12 1.14 -8.25 11.24
CA LEU A 12 0.75 -6.84 11.31
C LEU A 12 1.47 -6.08 12.42
N ALA A 13 1.66 -6.70 13.59
CA ALA A 13 2.40 -6.09 14.68
C ALA A 13 3.88 -5.87 14.32
N LEU A 14 4.49 -6.78 13.55
CA LEU A 14 5.83 -6.64 13.00
C LEU A 14 5.88 -5.49 11.98
N ARG A 15 4.95 -5.43 11.02
CA ARG A 15 4.86 -4.33 10.05
C ARG A 15 4.75 -2.98 10.74
N ASP A 16 3.86 -2.85 11.72
CA ASP A 16 3.67 -1.61 12.48
C ASP A 16 4.89 -1.26 13.35
N ARG A 17 5.66 -2.25 13.79
CA ARG A 17 6.93 -2.02 14.48
C ARG A 17 7.99 -1.51 13.51
N ILE A 18 8.20 -2.16 12.37
CA ILE A 18 9.12 -1.73 11.30
C ILE A 18 8.79 -0.30 10.88
N ALA A 19 7.51 -0.01 10.65
CA ALA A 19 7.04 1.32 10.33
C ALA A 19 7.38 2.34 11.41
N ARG A 20 7.13 2.01 12.69
CA ARG A 20 7.47 2.87 13.82
C ARG A 20 8.96 3.00 14.04
N GLU A 21 9.78 2.03 13.69
CA GLU A 21 11.24 2.12 13.76
C GLU A 21 11.78 2.99 12.62
N ALA A 22 11.30 2.78 11.39
CA ALA A 22 11.61 3.63 10.24
C ALA A 22 11.20 5.09 10.47
N LEU A 23 10.06 5.31 11.15
CA LEU A 23 9.58 6.62 11.54
C LEU A 23 10.22 7.13 12.83
N GLY A 24 10.57 6.27 13.78
CA GLY A 24 11.01 6.61 15.13
C GLY A 24 12.51 6.83 15.24
N ALA A 25 13.32 6.15 14.41
CA ALA A 25 14.73 6.45 14.24
C ALA A 25 14.97 7.85 13.66
N ASN A 26 13.93 8.49 13.10
CA ASN A 26 13.96 9.83 12.56
C ASN A 26 12.62 10.58 12.77
N GLY A 27 11.92 10.42 13.89
CA GLY A 27 10.57 11.02 14.03
C GLY A 27 10.62 12.55 14.11
N GLU A 28 11.56 13.05 14.88
CA GLU A 28 11.93 14.46 14.88
C GLU A 28 12.72 14.82 13.63
N LYS A 29 13.68 14.01 13.18
CA LYS A 29 14.43 14.28 11.95
C LYS A 29 13.58 14.27 10.66
N LEU A 30 12.42 13.62 10.64
CA LEU A 30 11.49 13.63 9.52
C LEU A 30 10.63 14.89 9.58
N LYS A 31 10.18 15.29 10.77
CA LYS A 31 9.55 16.60 10.97
C LYS A 31 10.52 17.73 10.66
N ASP A 32 11.77 17.60 11.08
CA ASP A 32 12.85 18.55 10.85
C ASP A 32 13.33 18.50 9.41
N ALA A 33 13.42 17.35 8.74
CA ALA A 33 13.78 17.27 7.32
C ALA A 33 12.64 17.74 6.42
N ILE A 34 11.37 17.51 6.79
CA ILE A 34 10.23 18.15 6.13
C ILE A 34 10.33 19.67 6.34
N ALA A 35 10.53 20.14 7.57
CA ALA A 35 10.65 21.57 7.89
C ALA A 35 11.96 22.24 7.38
N GLU A 36 13.06 21.51 7.23
CA GLU A 36 14.36 21.96 6.73
C GLU A 36 14.39 21.93 5.21
N LYS A 37 13.72 20.96 4.58
CA LYS A 37 13.45 20.97 3.13
C LYS A 37 12.51 22.12 2.77
N GLU A 38 11.44 22.34 3.54
CA GLU A 38 10.55 23.51 3.42
C GLU A 38 11.29 24.86 3.66
N ARG A 39 12.32 24.90 4.52
CA ARG A 39 13.15 26.09 4.75
C ARG A 39 14.27 26.30 3.71
N GLY A 40 14.92 25.23 3.26
CA GLY A 40 15.99 25.27 2.25
C GLY A 40 15.48 25.49 0.82
N GLU A 41 14.26 25.06 0.51
CA GLU A 41 13.58 25.33 -0.77
C GLU A 41 13.08 26.78 -0.86
N ARG A 42 12.85 27.48 0.27
CA ARG A 42 12.61 28.93 0.29
C ARG A 42 13.82 29.77 -0.12
N GLU A 43 15.04 29.26 0.08
CA GLU A 43 16.28 30.01 -0.18
C GLU A 43 16.96 29.65 -1.51
N ARG A 44 16.56 28.56 -2.17
CA ARG A 44 17.12 28.15 -3.46
C ARG A 44 16.03 28.01 -4.50
N THR A 45 16.15 28.88 -5.51
CA THR A 45 15.24 29.11 -6.65
C THR A 45 14.14 30.10 -6.31
N GLY A 46 14.14 31.24 -7.00
CA GLY A 46 13.07 32.25 -6.94
C GLY A 46 11.77 31.77 -7.60
N VAL A 47 11.46 30.49 -7.47
CA VAL A 47 10.28 29.81 -7.99
C VAL A 47 9.39 29.50 -6.78
N PRO A 48 8.13 29.95 -6.75
CA PRO A 48 7.22 29.69 -5.64
C PRO A 48 7.13 28.20 -5.29
N GLU A 49 7.12 27.88 -4.00
CA GLU A 49 7.04 26.52 -3.44
C GLU A 49 5.94 25.63 -4.05
N ALA A 50 4.79 26.24 -4.37
CA ALA A 50 3.68 25.57 -5.04
C ALA A 50 4.00 25.10 -6.47
N GLU A 51 4.89 25.81 -7.17
CA GLU A 51 5.33 25.49 -8.52
C GLU A 51 6.34 24.33 -8.50
N ILE A 52 7.30 24.32 -7.56
CA ILE A 52 8.28 23.23 -7.42
C ILE A 52 7.62 21.93 -6.96
N LYS A 53 6.75 22.00 -5.95
CA LYS A 53 5.98 20.85 -5.48
C LYS A 53 5.06 20.31 -6.56
N GLY A 54 4.40 21.20 -7.30
CA GLY A 54 3.59 20.84 -8.47
C GLY A 54 4.40 20.14 -9.55
N ILE A 55 5.65 20.55 -9.79
CA ILE A 55 6.56 19.91 -10.75
C ILE A 55 6.93 18.49 -10.29
N PHE A 56 7.39 18.29 -9.05
CA PHE A 56 7.78 16.96 -8.57
C PHE A 56 6.59 15.98 -8.45
N ASP A 57 5.43 16.45 -7.96
CA ASP A 57 4.20 15.65 -7.89
C ASP A 57 3.71 15.27 -9.29
N TRP A 58 3.94 16.12 -10.30
CA TRP A 58 3.59 15.86 -11.69
C TRP A 58 4.52 14.84 -12.35
N TYR A 59 5.85 14.96 -12.17
CA TYR A 59 6.81 14.02 -12.74
C TYR A 59 6.63 12.58 -12.21
N VAL A 60 6.46 12.41 -10.90
CA VAL A 60 6.29 11.09 -10.29
C VAL A 60 4.99 10.40 -10.73
N TRP A 61 3.92 11.17 -10.93
CA TRP A 61 2.65 10.64 -11.41
C TRP A 61 2.75 10.05 -12.81
N ASP A 62 3.49 10.70 -13.71
CA ASP A 62 3.59 10.31 -15.12
C ASP A 62 4.54 9.13 -15.37
N GLU A 63 5.37 8.75 -14.40
CA GLU A 63 6.23 7.54 -14.45
C GLU A 63 5.44 6.23 -14.41
N TYR A 64 4.21 6.26 -13.87
CA TYR A 64 3.36 5.08 -13.71
C TYR A 64 2.31 5.05 -14.80
N ALA A 65 2.14 3.89 -15.42
CA ALA A 65 1.04 3.64 -16.33
C ALA A 65 -0.24 3.31 -15.54
N THR A 66 -1.36 3.25 -16.24
CA THR A 66 -2.58 2.62 -15.72
C THR A 66 -2.64 1.16 -16.15
N GLY A 67 -3.29 0.33 -15.33
CA GLY A 67 -3.67 -1.03 -15.68
C GLY A 67 -5.18 -1.14 -15.92
N ALA A 68 -5.72 -2.32 -15.66
CA ALA A 68 -7.15 -2.60 -15.79
C ALA A 68 -7.64 -3.44 -14.60
N PHE A 69 -8.71 -2.97 -13.97
CA PHE A 69 -9.43 -3.79 -12.98
C PHE A 69 -10.51 -4.64 -13.64
N GLU A 70 -10.76 -5.79 -13.04
CA GLU A 70 -11.87 -6.69 -13.35
C GLU A 70 -12.69 -6.90 -12.07
N ASN A 71 -14.02 -6.82 -12.17
CA ASN A 71 -14.98 -7.17 -11.11
C ASN A 71 -14.71 -6.49 -9.75
N VAL A 72 -14.45 -5.17 -9.75
CA VAL A 72 -14.20 -4.38 -8.51
C VAL A 72 -15.41 -4.45 -7.58
N GLU A 73 -16.61 -4.46 -8.13
CA GLU A 73 -17.88 -4.59 -7.44
C GLU A 73 -18.06 -5.95 -6.75
N SER A 74 -17.28 -6.97 -7.14
CA SER A 74 -17.30 -8.32 -6.56
C SER A 74 -16.35 -8.49 -5.38
N ILE A 75 -15.70 -7.42 -4.91
CA ILE A 75 -14.88 -7.46 -3.70
C ILE A 75 -15.77 -7.76 -2.48
N ASN A 76 -15.59 -8.93 -1.89
CA ASN A 76 -16.32 -9.38 -0.71
C ASN A 76 -15.38 -9.45 0.50
N LEU A 77 -15.65 -8.62 1.50
CA LEU A 77 -14.88 -8.54 2.74
C LEU A 77 -15.71 -8.97 3.94
N ARG A 78 -15.09 -9.71 4.85
CA ARG A 78 -15.69 -10.15 6.11
C ARG A 78 -14.83 -9.71 7.28
N TRP A 79 -15.44 -9.11 8.29
CA TRP A 79 -14.74 -8.80 9.54
C TRP A 79 -14.37 -10.09 10.28
N VAL A 80 -13.10 -10.24 10.65
CA VAL A 80 -12.58 -11.45 11.32
C VAL A 80 -12.22 -11.20 12.78
N SER A 81 -11.82 -9.98 13.14
CA SER A 81 -11.57 -9.59 14.52
C SER A 81 -12.68 -8.69 15.06
N GLY A 82 -13.20 -9.06 16.23
CA GLY A 82 -14.14 -8.26 17.01
C GLY A 82 -13.45 -7.29 17.97
N ASP A 83 -13.96 -6.07 18.00
CA ASP A 83 -13.99 -5.07 19.10
C ASP A 83 -12.69 -4.54 19.74
N SER A 84 -11.49 -4.96 19.34
CA SER A 84 -10.28 -4.23 19.73
C SER A 84 -9.87 -3.25 18.62
N ALA A 85 -9.83 -1.96 18.94
CA ALA A 85 -9.40 -0.87 18.06
C ALA A 85 -7.98 -1.02 17.46
N LYS A 86 -7.28 -2.12 17.77
CA LYS A 86 -5.88 -2.41 17.42
C LYS A 86 -5.71 -3.43 16.29
N ALA A 87 -6.76 -4.15 15.89
CA ALA A 87 -6.68 -5.04 14.73
C ALA A 87 -7.98 -4.97 13.94
N ARG A 88 -7.96 -4.20 12.83
CA ARG A 88 -9.06 -4.11 11.87
C ARG A 88 -8.85 -5.14 10.75
N LEU A 89 -8.91 -6.41 11.10
CA LEU A 89 -8.67 -7.50 10.14
C LEU A 89 -9.93 -7.87 9.37
N LEU A 90 -9.75 -7.96 8.07
CA LEU A 90 -10.73 -8.33 7.08
C LEU A 90 -10.26 -9.61 6.37
N GLU A 91 -11.17 -10.53 6.15
CA GLU A 91 -10.96 -11.63 5.21
C GLU A 91 -11.53 -11.20 3.86
N TYR A 92 -10.68 -11.21 2.84
CA TYR A 92 -11.12 -11.15 1.47
C TYR A 92 -11.50 -12.55 0.99
N VAL A 93 -12.71 -12.66 0.43
CA VAL A 93 -13.25 -13.91 -0.13
C VAL A 93 -13.53 -13.67 -1.61
N PRO A 94 -12.79 -14.31 -2.55
CA PRO A 94 -13.03 -14.11 -3.97
C PRO A 94 -14.40 -14.63 -4.38
N ASP A 95 -15.08 -13.89 -5.27
CA ASP A 95 -16.26 -14.39 -5.94
C ASP A 95 -15.91 -15.61 -6.81
N PRO A 96 -16.67 -16.72 -6.73
CA PRO A 96 -16.35 -17.95 -7.46
C PRO A 96 -16.60 -17.86 -8.97
N VAL A 97 -17.40 -16.88 -9.43
CA VAL A 97 -17.78 -16.70 -10.83
C VAL A 97 -17.07 -15.50 -11.46
N ALA A 98 -17.02 -14.38 -10.75
CA ALA A 98 -16.46 -13.12 -11.20
C ALA A 98 -15.38 -12.61 -10.22
N PRO A 99 -14.23 -13.29 -10.10
CA PRO A 99 -13.21 -12.91 -9.13
C PRO A 99 -12.63 -11.54 -9.47
N PHE A 100 -12.38 -10.73 -8.44
CA PHE A 100 -11.64 -9.48 -8.56
C PHE A 100 -10.21 -9.74 -9.04
N ALA A 101 -9.74 -8.93 -9.98
CA ALA A 101 -8.38 -8.99 -10.49
C ALA A 101 -7.89 -7.61 -10.97
N PHE A 102 -6.58 -7.47 -11.07
CA PHE A 102 -5.92 -6.33 -11.70
C PHE A 102 -4.89 -6.83 -12.71
N THR A 103 -4.90 -6.24 -13.90
CA THR A 103 -3.85 -6.45 -14.90
C THR A 103 -3.00 -5.19 -14.99
N THR A 104 -1.72 -5.31 -14.67
CA THR A 104 -0.74 -4.23 -14.78
C THR A 104 -0.49 -3.85 -16.24
N SER A 105 0.15 -2.70 -16.46
CA SER A 105 0.47 -2.20 -17.80
C SER A 105 1.42 -3.10 -18.59
N ASP A 106 2.24 -3.90 -17.91
CA ASP A 106 3.15 -4.89 -18.49
C ASP A 106 2.49 -6.27 -18.73
N GLY A 107 1.19 -6.40 -18.42
CA GLY A 107 0.39 -7.59 -18.68
C GLY A 107 0.37 -8.64 -17.55
N ARG A 108 1.02 -8.37 -16.41
CA ARG A 108 0.90 -9.24 -15.23
C ARG A 108 -0.51 -9.15 -14.66
N ARG A 109 -1.22 -10.29 -14.68
CA ARG A 109 -2.55 -10.42 -14.08
C ARG A 109 -2.46 -10.93 -12.65
N ILE A 110 -2.96 -10.14 -11.71
CA ILE A 110 -2.96 -10.40 -10.28
C ILE A 110 -4.40 -10.70 -9.87
N LYS A 111 -4.64 -11.93 -9.40
CA LYS A 111 -5.95 -12.40 -8.97
C LYS A 111 -5.85 -12.91 -7.53
N PRO A 112 -6.19 -12.07 -6.54
CA PRO A 112 -6.13 -12.48 -5.14
C PRO A 112 -6.99 -13.71 -4.85
N GLY A 113 -6.39 -14.67 -4.11
CA GLY A 113 -7.11 -15.78 -3.50
C GLY A 113 -7.81 -15.35 -2.21
N ARG A 114 -8.33 -16.29 -1.42
CA ARG A 114 -8.83 -15.97 -0.07
C ARG A 114 -7.64 -15.66 0.85
N PHE A 115 -7.65 -14.53 1.54
CA PHE A 115 -6.58 -14.16 2.49
C PHE A 115 -7.05 -13.14 3.54
N LEU A 116 -6.23 -12.91 4.56
CA LEU A 116 -6.46 -11.87 5.56
C LEU A 116 -5.71 -10.61 5.17
N THR A 117 -6.41 -9.48 5.17
CA THR A 117 -5.89 -8.13 4.91
C THR A 117 -6.35 -7.20 6.02
N ASP A 118 -5.66 -6.11 6.21
CA ASP A 118 -6.09 -4.99 7.05
C ASP A 118 -6.52 -3.77 6.22
N GLY A 119 -6.70 -3.97 4.91
CA GLY A 119 -7.18 -2.96 3.98
C GLY A 119 -6.15 -1.87 3.68
N GLY A 120 -4.85 -2.15 3.82
CA GLY A 120 -3.81 -1.21 3.42
C GLY A 120 -2.42 -1.49 3.97
N THR A 121 -1.43 -1.40 3.08
CA THR A 121 0.00 -1.48 3.39
C THR A 121 0.51 -0.28 4.20
N VAL A 122 -0.16 0.88 4.08
CA VAL A 122 0.25 2.12 4.74
C VAL A 122 0.00 1.98 6.25
N PRO A 123 1.06 1.91 7.08
CA PRO A 123 0.92 1.70 8.51
C PRO A 123 0.12 2.82 9.16
N ASP A 124 -0.55 2.55 10.27
CA ASP A 124 -1.33 3.53 11.02
C ASP A 124 -0.58 4.86 11.24
N ALA A 125 0.71 4.75 11.56
CA ALA A 125 1.60 5.88 11.78
C ALA A 125 1.79 6.78 10.54
N ALA A 126 1.70 6.25 9.33
CA ALA A 126 1.78 7.00 8.08
C ALA A 126 0.42 7.59 7.65
N THR A 127 -0.69 6.99 8.07
CA THR A 127 -2.05 7.53 7.82
C THR A 127 -2.35 8.78 8.66
N LEU A 128 -1.77 8.88 9.88
CA LEU A 128 -1.88 10.05 10.76
C LEU A 128 -1.26 11.34 10.16
N VAL A 129 -0.30 11.21 9.25
CA VAL A 129 0.40 12.34 8.62
C VAL A 129 -0.30 12.80 7.33
N SER A 130 -1.04 11.91 6.67
CA SER A 130 -1.54 12.12 5.30
C SER A 130 -3.05 12.36 5.21
N GLY A 131 -3.85 11.92 6.19
CA GLY A 131 -5.32 12.02 6.12
C GLY A 131 -5.96 11.09 5.09
N ILE A 132 -5.20 10.08 4.63
CA ILE A 132 -5.61 9.09 3.63
C ILE A 132 -6.73 8.20 4.20
N ASP A 133 -7.87 8.15 3.51
CA ASP A 133 -8.88 7.13 3.76
C ASP A 133 -8.37 5.76 3.29
N ARG A 134 -8.15 4.85 4.24
CA ARG A 134 -7.61 3.52 3.98
C ARG A 134 -8.56 2.68 3.12
N PHE A 135 -9.86 2.87 3.25
CA PHE A 135 -10.85 2.12 2.47
C PHE A 135 -11.09 2.71 1.10
N GLY A 136 -10.82 4.01 0.91
CA GLY A 136 -10.89 4.66 -0.41
C GLY A 136 -9.97 3.99 -1.45
N TYR A 137 -8.84 3.44 -1.02
CA TYR A 137 -7.83 2.82 -1.88
C TYR A 137 -7.82 1.28 -1.84
N LEU A 138 -8.85 0.68 -1.23
CA LEU A 138 -8.92 -0.75 -0.91
C LEU A 138 -8.62 -1.69 -2.10
N PRO A 139 -9.20 -1.53 -3.32
CA PRO A 139 -8.87 -2.38 -4.45
C PRO A 139 -7.38 -2.46 -4.75
N ALA A 140 -6.66 -1.33 -4.72
CA ALA A 140 -5.23 -1.29 -4.97
C ALA A 140 -4.44 -1.97 -3.84
N TYR A 141 -4.87 -1.79 -2.58
CA TYR A 141 -4.25 -2.45 -1.44
C TYR A 141 -4.45 -3.96 -1.43
N LEU A 142 -5.60 -4.48 -1.86
CA LEU A 142 -5.82 -5.92 -1.99
C LEU A 142 -4.83 -6.58 -2.96
N ILE A 143 -4.47 -5.88 -4.05
CA ILE A 143 -3.47 -6.34 -5.02
C ILE A 143 -2.09 -6.41 -4.38
N HIS A 144 -1.70 -5.37 -3.64
CA HIS A 144 -0.39 -5.28 -2.99
C HIS A 144 -0.23 -6.30 -1.85
N ASP A 145 -1.20 -6.35 -0.94
CA ASP A 145 -1.18 -7.25 0.20
C ASP A 145 -1.12 -8.72 -0.24
N TRP A 146 -1.79 -9.05 -1.35
CA TRP A 146 -1.76 -10.40 -1.90
C TRP A 146 -0.36 -10.83 -2.35
N ASP A 147 0.36 -9.97 -3.07
CA ASP A 147 1.74 -10.26 -3.50
C ASP A 147 2.66 -10.43 -2.27
N TYR A 148 2.51 -9.60 -1.24
CA TYR A 148 3.26 -9.71 0.01
C TYR A 148 2.96 -11.01 0.78
N VAL A 149 1.69 -11.35 0.92
CA VAL A 149 1.28 -12.60 1.58
C VAL A 149 1.82 -13.81 0.82
N LEU A 150 1.76 -13.81 -0.52
CA LEU A 150 2.36 -14.87 -1.32
C LEU A 150 3.88 -14.93 -1.14
N HIS A 151 4.57 -13.80 -1.05
CA HIS A 151 6.02 -13.75 -0.83
C HIS A 151 6.39 -14.41 0.50
N HIS A 152 5.73 -14.00 1.58
CA HIS A 152 5.94 -14.54 2.93
C HIS A 152 5.54 -16.01 3.08
N CYS A 153 4.61 -16.47 2.25
CA CYS A 153 4.25 -17.89 2.16
C CYS A 153 5.13 -18.71 1.20
N GLY A 154 6.12 -18.10 0.53
CA GLY A 154 6.95 -18.77 -0.47
C GLY A 154 6.19 -19.25 -1.72
N GLN A 155 5.04 -18.62 -2.01
CA GLN A 155 4.16 -18.97 -3.12
C GLN A 155 4.17 -17.93 -4.25
N LEU A 156 4.85 -16.79 -4.05
CA LEU A 156 4.99 -15.78 -5.10
C LEU A 156 5.95 -16.28 -6.20
N PRO A 157 5.62 -16.11 -7.49
CA PRO A 157 6.53 -16.47 -8.57
C PRO A 157 7.88 -15.74 -8.41
N PRO A 158 9.02 -16.43 -8.62
CA PRO A 158 10.34 -15.89 -8.32
C PRO A 158 10.73 -14.66 -9.17
N GLU A 159 10.07 -14.47 -10.31
CA GLU A 159 10.24 -13.29 -11.17
C GLU A 159 9.57 -12.02 -10.61
N VAL A 160 8.62 -12.16 -9.67
CA VAL A 160 7.93 -11.03 -9.07
C VAL A 160 8.77 -10.50 -7.89
N THR A 161 9.36 -9.33 -8.09
CA THR A 161 10.15 -8.63 -7.08
C THR A 161 9.28 -7.71 -6.22
N GLN A 162 9.80 -7.27 -5.07
CA GLN A 162 9.18 -6.22 -4.25
C GLN A 162 8.85 -4.97 -5.10
N ALA A 163 9.79 -4.53 -5.95
CA ALA A 163 9.57 -3.37 -6.81
C ALA A 163 8.41 -3.59 -7.81
N ALA A 164 8.21 -4.81 -8.29
CA ALA A 164 7.08 -5.15 -9.16
C ALA A 164 5.74 -5.18 -8.41
N ALA A 165 5.73 -5.62 -7.14
CA ALA A 165 4.56 -5.55 -6.27
C ALA A 165 4.18 -4.09 -5.94
N ASP A 166 5.16 -3.28 -5.53
CA ASP A 166 4.99 -1.86 -5.23
C ASP A 166 4.55 -1.06 -6.47
N ARG A 167 5.13 -1.37 -7.64
CA ARG A 167 4.70 -0.76 -8.90
C ARG A 167 3.25 -1.10 -9.22
N ALA A 168 2.83 -2.35 -9.03
CA ALA A 168 1.44 -2.75 -9.27
C ALA A 168 0.45 -1.99 -8.37
N LEU A 169 0.81 -1.74 -7.10
CA LEU A 169 0.01 -0.88 -6.20
C LEU A 169 -0.15 0.54 -6.78
N LEU A 170 0.95 1.16 -7.21
CA LEU A 170 0.91 2.51 -7.75
C LEU A 170 0.16 2.58 -9.09
N GLU A 171 0.34 1.60 -9.99
CA GLU A 171 -0.45 1.52 -11.23
C GLU A 171 -1.94 1.33 -10.92
N ALA A 172 -2.29 0.48 -9.95
CA ALA A 172 -3.66 0.28 -9.50
C ALA A 172 -4.27 1.58 -8.92
N LEU A 173 -3.54 2.31 -8.08
CA LEU A 173 -3.97 3.61 -7.55
C LEU A 173 -4.22 4.64 -8.65
N LYS A 174 -3.29 4.78 -9.60
CA LYS A 174 -3.45 5.68 -10.74
C LYS A 174 -4.66 5.28 -11.58
N THR A 175 -4.88 3.98 -11.78
CA THR A 175 -6.06 3.45 -12.50
C THR A 175 -7.36 3.82 -11.79
N MET A 176 -7.42 3.69 -10.45
CA MET A 176 -8.61 4.09 -9.69
C MET A 176 -8.91 5.58 -9.82
N MET A 177 -7.88 6.42 -9.69
CA MET A 177 -7.99 7.88 -9.75
C MET A 177 -8.38 8.38 -11.15
N THR A 178 -7.73 7.87 -12.20
CA THR A 178 -8.00 8.28 -13.58
C THR A 178 -9.26 7.65 -14.16
N GLY A 179 -9.62 6.46 -13.70
CA GLY A 179 -10.86 5.77 -14.05
C GLY A 179 -12.10 6.27 -13.33
N GLY A 180 -11.95 7.24 -12.41
CA GLY A 180 -13.06 7.84 -11.67
C GLY A 180 -13.68 6.95 -10.60
N LEU A 181 -13.02 5.85 -10.22
CA LEU A 181 -13.43 5.05 -9.05
C LEU A 181 -13.26 5.84 -7.75
N ILE A 182 -12.29 6.75 -7.73
CA ILE A 182 -12.03 7.70 -6.65
C ILE A 182 -11.61 9.05 -7.22
N SER A 183 -11.59 10.09 -6.38
CA SER A 183 -11.08 11.40 -6.77
C SER A 183 -9.57 11.35 -7.02
N GLU A 184 -9.10 12.00 -8.09
CA GLU A 184 -7.66 12.13 -8.36
C GLU A 184 -7.00 12.94 -7.24
N SER A 185 -5.96 12.35 -6.63
CA SER A 185 -5.15 12.98 -5.59
C SER A 185 -3.69 12.63 -5.79
N ARG A 186 -2.97 13.44 -6.56
CA ARG A 186 -1.52 13.27 -6.79
C ARG A 186 -0.73 13.36 -5.49
N LYS A 187 -1.22 14.14 -4.52
CA LYS A 187 -0.66 14.22 -3.18
C LYS A 187 -0.74 12.86 -2.46
N ASP A 188 -1.88 12.18 -2.50
CA ASP A 188 -2.04 10.88 -1.84
C ASP A 188 -1.23 9.81 -2.56
N PHE A 189 -1.19 9.85 -3.90
CA PHE A 189 -0.32 9.00 -4.70
C PHE A 189 1.16 9.14 -4.29
N TRP A 190 1.65 10.38 -4.22
CA TRP A 190 3.01 10.67 -3.80
C TRP A 190 3.29 10.23 -2.35
N ALA A 191 2.33 10.44 -1.45
CA ALA A 191 2.45 10.03 -0.05
C ALA A 191 2.57 8.51 0.08
N ILE A 192 1.73 7.74 -0.65
CA ILE A 192 1.79 6.27 -0.65
C ILE A 192 3.11 5.78 -1.21
N LYS A 193 3.55 6.30 -2.37
CA LYS A 193 4.87 5.97 -2.95
C LYS A 193 6.02 6.22 -1.97
N THR A 194 6.03 7.40 -1.33
CA THR A 194 7.05 7.76 -0.35
C THR A 194 7.04 6.82 0.85
N ALA A 195 5.86 6.34 1.24
CA ALA A 195 5.71 5.38 2.32
C ALA A 195 6.36 4.05 1.92
N LEU A 196 6.03 3.51 0.73
CA LEU A 196 6.62 2.27 0.21
C LEU A 196 8.16 2.32 0.21
N GLU A 197 8.75 3.39 -0.35
CA GLU A 197 10.21 3.57 -0.40
C GLU A 197 10.91 3.51 0.97
N ARG A 198 10.18 3.74 2.07
CA ARG A 198 10.73 3.80 3.42
C ARG A 198 10.58 2.51 4.21
N PHE A 199 9.57 1.69 3.93
CA PHE A 199 9.27 0.51 4.74
C PHE A 199 9.09 -0.79 3.94
N ALA A 200 8.79 -0.71 2.65
CA ALA A 200 8.36 -1.86 1.85
C ALA A 200 9.45 -2.95 1.79
N ALA A 201 10.72 -2.56 1.64
CA ALA A 201 11.85 -3.48 1.62
C ALA A 201 12.04 -4.20 2.97
N SER A 202 12.08 -3.43 4.08
CA SER A 202 12.22 -4.02 5.42
C SER A 202 11.10 -4.99 5.77
N TYR A 203 9.88 -4.70 5.33
CA TYR A 203 8.74 -5.59 5.55
C TYR A 203 8.73 -6.80 4.61
N TRP A 204 9.15 -6.61 3.36
CA TRP A 204 9.30 -7.69 2.39
C TRP A 204 10.27 -8.76 2.90
N ASP A 205 11.48 -8.34 3.31
CA ASP A 205 12.54 -9.24 3.78
C ASP A 205 12.31 -9.79 5.21
N ALA A 206 11.22 -9.41 5.88
CA ALA A 206 10.96 -9.83 7.24
C ALA A 206 10.57 -11.31 7.32
N ASP A 207 11.05 -12.00 8.35
CA ASP A 207 10.64 -13.37 8.67
C ASP A 207 9.24 -13.36 9.28
N THR A 208 8.22 -13.37 8.42
CA THR A 208 6.80 -13.35 8.78
C THR A 208 6.20 -14.75 8.62
N PRO A 209 5.34 -15.18 9.55
CA PRO A 209 4.65 -16.45 9.42
C PRO A 209 3.66 -16.41 8.24
N CYS A 210 3.61 -17.49 7.46
CA CYS A 210 2.63 -17.62 6.38
C CYS A 210 1.18 -17.58 6.93
N SER A 211 0.33 -16.76 6.30
CA SER A 211 -1.06 -16.53 6.72
C SER A 211 -2.12 -17.05 5.73
N LEU A 212 -1.72 -17.86 4.73
CA LEU A 212 -2.62 -18.56 3.80
C LEU A 212 -3.08 -19.92 4.36
N GLU A 213 -4.22 -20.41 3.88
CA GLU A 213 -4.62 -21.81 4.04
C GLU A 213 -3.92 -22.65 2.95
N VAL A 214 -3.35 -23.81 3.33
CA VAL A 214 -2.88 -24.85 2.39
C VAL A 214 -4.00 -25.86 2.19
#